data_AF-A0A2V7R813-F1
#
_entry.id   AF-A0A2V7R813-F1
#
_cell.length_a   1.000
_cell.length_b   1.000
_cell.length_c   1.000
_cell.angle_alpha   90.00
_cell.angle_beta   90.00
_cell.angle_gamma   90.00
#
_symmetry.space_group_name_H-M   'P 1'
#
loop_
_entity.id
_entity.type
_entity.pdbx_description
1 polymer ?
#
loop_
_entity_poly.entity_id
_entity_poly.type
_entity_poly.pdbx_seq_one_letter_code
_entity_poly.pdbx_strand_id
1 'polypeptide(L)'
;MALSACQYCGRQNEPGAQFCSDCGKPLTKAAAARAAVAAGGGGGVVSRTSGPGSPGGAPADAPCPLCGSMVTAHGAGGGSGGDRRTIPDRRSDHSLTLVLVSEMAADVARFERKTTATTIGRTEGDLRFPEDQFLSPLHSKLSWEEGRLEVRDLGSRNGTWVFLEGPYRLTEGDLILIGSQIMRFRRLGYPGPHSAEADATKRMGSMTPSADIASLTQLRADGSSRDVIQLSPGRDVHIGRERGDWIFPYDPSMSAQHATVRSEDADFVLVDDHSRNGVAIAARGAMTLQHGSRIMVGDKLLRIELPGGEGGGTGGGPMLA
;
A
#
# COMPACT_ATOMS: atom_id res chain seq x y z
N MET A 1 -17.67 -0.75 37.71
CA MET A 1 -17.16 0.29 36.79
C MET A 1 -17.47 -0.15 35.37
N ALA A 2 -18.17 0.65 34.56
CA ALA A 2 -18.57 0.26 33.21
C ALA A 2 -17.39 0.45 32.24
N LEU A 3 -16.91 -0.63 31.64
CA LEU A 3 -15.88 -0.63 30.60
C LEU A 3 -16.50 -0.19 29.27
N SER A 4 -15.83 0.70 28.53
CA SER A 4 -16.28 1.11 27.19
C SER A 4 -15.57 0.28 26.11
N ALA A 5 -16.34 -0.43 25.29
CA ALA A 5 -15.81 -1.19 24.16
C ALA A 5 -15.47 -0.26 22.98
N CYS A 6 -14.32 -0.50 22.35
CA CYS A 6 -13.92 0.20 21.15
C CYS A 6 -14.84 -0.18 19.98
N GLN A 7 -15.44 0.82 19.33
CA GLN A 7 -16.34 0.60 18.19
C GLN A 7 -15.61 0.12 16.91
N TYR A 8 -14.28 0.18 16.89
CA TYR A 8 -13.48 -0.18 15.72
C TYR A 8 -12.88 -1.58 15.79
N CYS A 9 -12.34 -1.98 16.95
CA CYS A 9 -11.70 -3.29 17.13
C CYS A 9 -12.36 -4.17 18.20
N GLY A 10 -13.41 -3.68 18.88
CA GLY A 10 -14.13 -4.43 19.91
C GLY A 10 -13.43 -4.56 21.26
N ARG A 11 -12.17 -4.10 21.39
CA ARG A 11 -11.41 -4.15 22.66
C ARG A 11 -12.11 -3.38 23.78
N GLN A 12 -12.19 -3.98 24.96
CA GLN A 12 -12.65 -3.29 26.18
C GLN A 12 -11.54 -2.38 26.71
N ASN A 13 -11.85 -1.11 26.94
CA ASN A 13 -10.92 -0.12 27.45
C ASN A 13 -11.38 0.37 28.83
N GLU A 14 -10.40 0.79 29.64
CA GLU A 14 -10.60 1.38 30.97
C GLU A 14 -11.59 2.56 30.92
N PRO A 15 -12.40 2.77 31.97
CA PRO A 15 -13.35 3.88 32.02
C PRO A 15 -12.63 5.24 31.90
N GLY A 16 -12.96 6.02 30.88
CA GLY A 16 -12.37 7.34 30.64
C GLY A 16 -11.21 7.36 29.63
N ALA A 17 -10.81 6.21 29.08
CA ALA A 17 -9.82 6.12 28.02
C ALA A 17 -10.22 6.98 26.80
N GLN A 18 -9.33 7.87 26.36
CA GLN A 18 -9.57 8.75 25.21
C GLN A 18 -9.25 8.06 23.87
N PHE A 19 -8.34 7.09 23.88
CA PHE A 19 -7.90 6.32 22.73
C PHE A 19 -7.90 4.84 23.07
N CYS A 20 -8.12 3.99 22.06
CA CYS A 20 -8.08 2.55 22.24
C CYS A 20 -6.64 2.07 22.45
N SER A 21 -6.41 1.25 23.47
CA SER A 21 -5.10 0.70 23.79
C SER A 21 -4.56 -0.28 22.75
N ASP A 22 -5.43 -0.94 21.97
CA ASP A 22 -5.01 -1.87 20.91
C ASP A 22 -4.88 -1.19 19.54
N CYS A 23 -5.90 -0.46 19.09
CA CYS A 23 -5.93 0.08 17.72
C CYS A 23 -5.62 1.58 17.62
N GLY A 24 -5.38 2.26 18.75
CA GLY A 24 -5.03 3.69 18.80
C GLY A 24 -6.16 4.66 18.42
N LYS A 25 -7.33 4.18 17.96
CA LYS A 25 -8.43 5.04 17.52
C LYS A 25 -9.11 5.76 18.68
N PRO A 26 -9.57 7.01 18.48
CA PRO A 26 -10.25 7.78 19.51
C PRO A 26 -11.56 7.13 19.92
N LEU A 27 -11.79 7.01 21.23
CA LEU A 27 -13.00 6.44 21.81
C LEU A 27 -14.07 7.51 22.10
N THR A 28 -13.69 8.78 22.10
CA THR A 28 -14.58 9.91 22.37
C THR A 28 -14.55 10.93 21.23
N LYS A 29 -15.66 11.65 21.04
CA LYS A 29 -15.73 12.77 20.07
C LYS A 29 -14.70 13.86 20.36
N ALA A 30 -14.39 14.10 21.65
CA ALA A 30 -13.37 15.06 22.06
C ALA A 30 -11.95 14.59 21.67
N ALA A 31 -11.65 13.30 21.82
CA ALA A 31 -10.38 12.73 21.39
C ALA A 31 -10.23 12.74 19.86
N ALA A 32 -11.32 12.48 19.12
CA ALA A 32 -11.35 12.58 17.66
C ALA A 32 -11.10 14.02 17.17
N ALA A 33 -11.71 15.02 17.81
CA ALA A 33 -11.49 16.43 17.49
C ALA A 33 -10.04 16.86 17.78
N ARG A 34 -9.44 16.40 18.90
CA ARG A 34 -8.03 16.68 19.23
C ARG A 34 -7.07 16.01 18.25
N ALA A 35 -7.35 14.78 17.82
CA ALA A 35 -6.56 14.09 16.80
C ALA A 35 -6.63 14.81 15.42
N ALA A 36 -7.79 15.34 15.05
CA ALA A 36 -7.96 16.11 13.82
C ALA A 36 -7.21 17.45 13.84
N VAL A 37 -7.17 18.14 15.00
CA VAL A 37 -6.41 19.38 15.17
C VAL A 37 -4.90 19.12 15.17
N ALA A 38 -4.44 18.01 15.77
CA ALA A 38 -3.03 17.62 15.75
C ALA A 38 -2.55 17.25 14.33
N ALA A 39 -3.43 16.69 13.49
CA ALA A 39 -3.15 16.40 12.08
C ALA A 39 -3.19 17.65 11.18
N GLY A 40 -3.80 18.76 11.64
CA GLY A 40 -3.91 20.03 10.90
C GLY A 40 -2.88 21.10 11.29
N GLY A 41 -1.93 20.79 12.16
CA GLY A 41 -0.94 21.73 12.71
C GLY A 41 0.26 22.02 11.81
N GLY A 42 0.04 22.34 10.54
CA GLY A 42 1.02 22.97 9.65
C GLY A 42 0.55 24.39 9.31
N GLY A 43 1.09 25.39 10.00
CA GLY A 43 0.61 26.77 9.98
C GLY A 43 0.76 27.49 8.64
N GLY A 44 -0.28 28.22 8.26
CA GLY A 44 -0.32 29.08 7.07
C GLY A 44 -1.57 29.97 7.03
N VAL A 45 -1.67 30.88 8.00
CA VAL A 45 -2.32 32.21 8.00
C VAL A 45 -3.75 32.37 7.45
N VAL A 46 -4.60 32.84 8.36
CA VAL A 46 -5.93 33.44 8.23
C VAL A 46 -6.18 34.35 7.02
N SER A 47 -7.41 34.30 6.47
CA SER A 47 -8.25 35.49 6.33
C SER A 47 -9.72 35.12 6.07
N ARG A 48 -10.58 35.54 6.99
CA ARG A 48 -12.04 35.62 6.79
C ARG A 48 -12.36 37.05 6.40
N THR A 49 -13.04 37.28 5.28
CA THR A 49 -14.02 38.37 5.18
C THR A 49 -15.10 38.05 4.15
N SER A 50 -16.32 38.15 4.65
CA SER A 50 -17.63 38.22 4.04
C SER A 50 -17.72 39.12 2.79
N GLY A 51 -18.47 38.69 1.78
CA GLY A 51 -19.11 39.59 0.80
C GLY A 51 -20.42 40.15 1.37
N PRO A 52 -20.93 41.30 0.84
CA PRO A 52 -21.79 41.23 -0.35
C PRO A 52 -21.77 42.47 -1.30
N GLY A 53 -22.38 42.30 -2.49
CA GLY A 53 -23.16 43.36 -3.18
C GLY A 53 -22.57 44.02 -4.45
N SER A 54 -23.14 43.69 -5.63
CA SER A 54 -23.12 44.45 -6.92
C SER A 54 -23.71 45.88 -6.77
N PRO A 55 -23.72 46.82 -7.78
CA PRO A 55 -23.49 46.67 -9.23
C PRO A 55 -22.74 47.84 -9.96
N GLY A 56 -22.43 47.62 -11.26
CA GLY A 56 -22.58 48.67 -12.30
C GLY A 56 -21.32 49.42 -12.79
N GLY A 57 -21.17 49.47 -14.12
CA GLY A 57 -20.63 50.62 -14.86
C GLY A 57 -19.12 50.63 -15.14
N ALA A 58 -18.74 50.30 -16.37
CA ALA A 58 -17.44 50.68 -16.93
C ALA A 58 -17.39 52.20 -17.19
N PRO A 59 -16.16 52.76 -17.27
CA PRO A 59 -15.76 53.35 -18.54
C PRO A 59 -14.40 52.82 -19.02
N ALA A 60 -14.21 52.97 -20.32
CA ALA A 60 -13.12 52.44 -21.13
C ALA A 60 -11.78 53.15 -20.89
N ASP A 61 -10.73 52.42 -21.26
CA ASP A 61 -9.35 52.86 -21.52
C ASP A 61 -8.49 53.25 -20.31
N ALA A 62 -8.14 52.25 -19.50
CA ALA A 62 -6.96 52.30 -18.64
C ALA A 62 -6.05 51.07 -18.87
N PRO A 63 -4.71 51.23 -19.01
CA PRO A 63 -3.78 50.13 -19.23
C PRO A 63 -3.60 49.24 -17.99
N CYS A 64 -3.30 47.95 -18.22
CA CYS A 64 -3.17 46.94 -17.16
C CYS A 64 -1.97 47.24 -16.23
N PRO A 65 -2.18 47.39 -14.90
CA PRO A 65 -1.15 47.85 -13.96
C PRO A 65 -0.10 46.79 -13.58
N LEU A 66 -0.16 45.57 -14.14
CA LEU A 66 0.85 44.53 -13.90
C LEU A 66 1.88 44.37 -15.03
N CYS A 67 1.56 44.80 -16.26
CA CYS A 67 2.46 44.57 -17.41
C CYS A 67 2.43 45.63 -18.52
N GLY A 68 1.60 46.68 -18.42
CA GLY A 68 1.71 47.87 -19.27
C GLY A 68 1.27 47.74 -20.73
N SER A 69 0.73 46.60 -21.18
CA SER A 69 0.25 46.45 -22.56
C SER A 69 -1.16 47.01 -22.77
N MET A 70 -1.34 47.79 -23.86
CA MET A 70 -2.64 48.32 -24.31
C MET A 70 -3.44 47.27 -25.09
N VAL A 71 -4.74 47.17 -24.84
CA VAL A 71 -5.66 46.27 -25.54
C VAL A 71 -6.28 47.02 -26.73
N THR A 72 -5.87 46.71 -27.96
CA THR A 72 -6.60 47.15 -29.16
C THR A 72 -7.74 46.19 -29.44
N ALA A 73 -8.97 46.65 -29.27
CA ALA A 73 -10.18 45.93 -29.64
C ALA A 73 -10.50 46.14 -31.13
N HIS A 74 -10.21 45.15 -31.98
CA HIS A 74 -10.81 44.97 -33.31
C HIS A 74 -10.95 43.46 -33.53
N GLY A 75 -12.04 42.86 -33.98
CA GLY A 75 -13.32 43.34 -34.49
C GLY A 75 -14.06 42.10 -34.98
N ALA A 76 -15.39 42.10 -34.93
CA ALA A 76 -16.21 41.01 -35.46
C ALA A 76 -16.02 40.87 -36.98
N GLY A 77 -15.81 39.64 -37.45
CA GLY A 77 -15.79 39.28 -38.86
C GLY A 77 -15.83 37.77 -39.03
N GLY A 78 -16.96 37.24 -39.52
CA GLY A 78 -17.15 35.82 -39.81
C GLY A 78 -16.41 35.36 -41.06
N GLY A 79 -16.17 34.06 -41.16
CA GLY A 79 -15.73 33.42 -42.41
C GLY A 79 -14.74 32.26 -42.22
N SER A 80 -15.27 31.04 -42.40
CA SER A 80 -14.60 29.84 -42.96
C SER A 80 -13.31 29.29 -42.34
N GLY A 81 -13.39 28.02 -41.93
CA GLY A 81 -12.43 27.01 -42.37
C GLY A 81 -11.04 27.10 -41.78
N GLY A 82 -10.92 26.95 -40.47
CA GLY A 82 -9.67 26.61 -39.81
C GLY A 82 -9.89 25.34 -39.02
N ASP A 83 -9.35 24.23 -39.54
CA ASP A 83 -9.20 22.94 -38.87
C ASP A 83 -8.62 23.16 -37.48
N ARG A 84 -9.52 23.38 -36.52
CA ARG A 84 -9.19 23.45 -35.11
C ARG A 84 -8.96 22.00 -34.75
N ARG A 85 -7.74 21.53 -35.07
CA ARG A 85 -7.18 20.30 -34.53
C ARG A 85 -7.42 20.38 -33.04
N THR A 86 -8.50 19.72 -32.63
CA THR A 86 -8.67 19.21 -31.29
C THR A 86 -7.40 18.42 -31.08
N ILE A 87 -6.43 19.04 -30.40
CA ILE A 87 -5.43 18.28 -29.65
C ILE A 87 -6.32 17.31 -28.88
N PRO A 88 -6.26 15.99 -29.15
CA PRO A 88 -7.01 15.06 -28.34
C PRO A 88 -6.50 15.35 -26.94
N ASP A 89 -7.39 15.87 -26.11
CA ASP A 89 -7.23 15.79 -24.67
C ASP A 89 -6.76 14.36 -24.47
N ARG A 90 -5.50 14.18 -24.03
CA ARG A 90 -4.98 12.88 -23.66
C ARG A 90 -5.85 12.50 -22.46
N ARG A 91 -7.06 12.02 -22.73
CA ARG A 91 -7.91 11.32 -21.80
C ARG A 91 -6.99 10.25 -21.29
N SER A 92 -6.47 10.45 -20.09
CA SER A 92 -5.68 9.49 -19.40
C SER A 92 -6.47 8.20 -19.50
N ASP A 93 -5.93 7.25 -20.28
CA ASP A 93 -6.61 6.01 -20.57
C ASP A 93 -6.57 5.21 -19.28
N HIS A 94 -7.59 5.42 -18.45
CA HIS A 94 -7.77 4.74 -17.18
C HIS A 94 -8.29 3.32 -17.38
N SER A 95 -8.06 2.74 -18.56
CA SER A 95 -8.41 1.36 -18.79
C SER A 95 -7.46 0.42 -18.07
N LEU A 96 -8.02 -0.66 -17.57
CA LEU A 96 -7.35 -1.68 -16.78
C LEU A 96 -8.05 -2.99 -17.08
N THR A 97 -7.27 -4.04 -17.32
CA THR A 97 -7.76 -5.41 -17.36
C THR A 97 -7.28 -6.15 -16.12
N LEU A 98 -8.22 -6.67 -15.34
CA LEU A 98 -7.93 -7.58 -14.23
C LEU A 98 -8.05 -9.00 -14.73
N VAL A 99 -6.95 -9.76 -14.70
CA VAL A 99 -6.92 -11.16 -15.10
C VAL A 99 -6.90 -12.03 -13.87
N LEU A 100 -7.94 -12.86 -13.69
CA LEU A 100 -7.96 -13.88 -12.66
C LEU A 100 -7.04 -15.03 -13.07
N VAL A 101 -6.11 -15.38 -12.19
CA VAL A 101 -5.09 -16.41 -12.43
C VAL A 101 -5.34 -17.59 -11.49
N SER A 102 -5.27 -18.81 -12.01
CA SER A 102 -5.36 -20.04 -11.21
C SER A 102 -4.04 -20.35 -10.50
N GLU A 103 -4.07 -21.32 -9.58
CA GLU A 103 -2.85 -21.85 -8.94
C GLU A 103 -1.82 -22.41 -9.94
N MET A 104 -2.29 -22.86 -11.12
CA MET A 104 -1.44 -23.34 -12.21
C MET A 104 -0.93 -22.22 -13.13
N ALA A 105 -1.04 -20.95 -12.70
CA ALA A 105 -0.68 -19.76 -13.46
C ALA A 105 -1.45 -19.61 -14.80
N ALA A 106 -2.62 -20.23 -14.92
CA ALA A 106 -3.47 -20.10 -16.10
C ALA A 106 -4.46 -18.94 -15.96
N ASP A 107 -4.71 -18.22 -17.05
CA ASP A 107 -5.72 -17.17 -17.10
C ASP A 107 -7.13 -17.80 -17.07
N VAL A 108 -7.89 -17.51 -16.01
CA VAL A 108 -9.24 -18.06 -15.77
C VAL A 108 -10.32 -17.13 -16.29
N ALA A 109 -10.20 -15.83 -16.01
CA ALA A 109 -11.18 -14.82 -16.40
C ALA A 109 -10.49 -13.47 -16.60
N ARG A 110 -11.09 -12.62 -17.45
CA ARG A 110 -10.60 -11.26 -17.73
C ARG A 110 -11.73 -10.27 -17.47
N PHE A 111 -11.42 -9.21 -16.72
CA PHE A 111 -12.38 -8.16 -16.37
C PHE A 111 -11.83 -6.80 -16.82
N GLU A 112 -12.32 -6.32 -17.95
CA GLU A 112 -11.96 -5.00 -18.47
C GLU A 112 -12.72 -3.89 -17.74
N ARG A 113 -12.01 -2.85 -17.35
CA ARG A 113 -12.52 -1.66 -16.66
C ARG A 113 -12.02 -0.43 -17.39
N LYS A 114 -12.90 0.54 -17.56
CA LYS A 114 -12.61 1.85 -18.17
C LYS A 114 -13.00 3.00 -17.22
N THR A 115 -12.92 2.72 -15.92
CA THR A 115 -13.31 3.62 -14.84
C THR A 115 -12.09 4.04 -14.05
N THR A 116 -12.14 5.22 -13.45
CA THR A 116 -11.04 5.75 -12.61
C THR A 116 -10.88 4.99 -11.30
N ALA A 117 -11.92 4.27 -10.87
CA ALA A 117 -11.84 3.37 -9.73
C ALA A 117 -12.58 2.06 -10.01
N THR A 118 -12.10 0.97 -9.41
CA THR A 118 -12.75 -0.34 -9.42
C THR A 118 -12.69 -0.90 -8.00
N THR A 119 -13.84 -1.23 -7.45
CA THR A 119 -13.96 -1.87 -6.13
C THR A 119 -14.13 -3.38 -6.26
N ILE A 120 -13.50 -4.12 -5.36
CA ILE A 120 -13.52 -5.58 -5.34
C ILE A 120 -14.11 -6.03 -4.00
N GLY A 121 -15.02 -7.00 -4.04
CA GLY A 121 -15.66 -7.53 -2.84
C GLY A 121 -16.38 -8.85 -3.06
N ARG A 122 -16.91 -9.42 -1.98
CA ARG A 122 -17.71 -10.65 -2.04
C ARG A 122 -19.12 -10.37 -2.54
N THR A 123 -19.80 -9.40 -1.93
CA THR A 123 -21.21 -9.06 -2.20
C THR A 123 -21.39 -7.64 -2.72
N GLU A 124 -20.45 -6.75 -2.42
CA GLU A 124 -20.47 -5.34 -2.80
C GLU A 124 -19.30 -4.99 -3.73
N GLY A 125 -19.41 -3.87 -4.43
CA GLY A 125 -18.39 -3.38 -5.36
C GLY A 125 -18.63 -3.74 -6.83
N ASP A 126 -17.71 -3.27 -7.69
CA ASP A 126 -17.79 -3.39 -9.15
C ASP A 126 -17.41 -4.80 -9.64
N LEU A 127 -16.45 -5.43 -8.97
CA LEU A 127 -16.02 -6.80 -9.20
C LEU A 127 -16.39 -7.66 -7.99
N ARG A 128 -17.28 -8.64 -8.21
CA ARG A 128 -17.87 -9.44 -7.14
C ARG A 128 -17.55 -10.92 -7.29
N PHE A 129 -17.17 -11.55 -6.19
CA PHE A 129 -16.91 -12.99 -6.11
C PHE A 129 -17.73 -13.58 -4.96
N PRO A 130 -19.03 -13.89 -5.17
CA PRO A 130 -19.95 -14.26 -4.10
C PRO A 130 -19.60 -15.59 -3.41
N GLU A 131 -18.98 -16.51 -4.14
CA GLU A 131 -18.61 -17.85 -3.66
C GLU A 131 -17.36 -17.87 -2.77
N ASP A 132 -16.58 -16.78 -2.76
CA ASP A 132 -15.33 -16.71 -2.02
C ASP A 132 -15.57 -16.27 -0.57
N GLN A 133 -15.42 -17.20 0.38
CA GLN A 133 -15.64 -16.95 1.80
C GLN A 133 -14.50 -16.16 2.46
N PHE A 134 -13.35 -16.04 1.81
CA PHE A 134 -12.21 -15.28 2.29
C PHE A 134 -12.28 -13.79 1.91
N LEU A 135 -13.24 -13.40 1.07
CA LEU A 135 -13.51 -12.00 0.75
C LEU A 135 -14.50 -11.33 1.72
N SER A 136 -14.14 -10.15 2.21
CA SER A 136 -15.08 -9.23 2.85
C SER A 136 -16.14 -8.72 1.86
N PRO A 137 -17.34 -8.29 2.34
CA PRO A 137 -18.41 -7.74 1.49
C PRO A 137 -17.89 -6.70 0.49
N LEU A 138 -17.13 -5.73 0.99
CA LEU A 138 -16.32 -4.78 0.25
C LEU A 138 -14.87 -4.92 0.77
N HIS A 139 -13.92 -5.28 -0.10
CA HIS A 139 -12.60 -5.76 0.31
C HIS A 139 -11.49 -4.76 -0.01
N SER A 140 -11.39 -4.36 -1.27
CA SER A 140 -10.34 -3.45 -1.73
C SER A 140 -10.84 -2.52 -2.82
N LYS A 141 -10.08 -1.45 -3.04
CA LYS A 141 -10.32 -0.47 -4.10
C LYS A 141 -9.05 -0.25 -4.89
N LEU A 142 -9.19 -0.33 -6.20
CA LEU A 142 -8.25 0.15 -7.18
C LEU A 142 -8.65 1.56 -7.59
N SER A 143 -7.70 2.49 -7.63
CA SER A 143 -7.94 3.88 -8.03
C SER A 143 -6.78 4.41 -8.86
N TRP A 144 -7.12 5.15 -9.92
CA TRP A 144 -6.16 5.96 -10.66
C TRP A 144 -5.97 7.30 -9.96
N GLU A 145 -4.80 7.51 -9.37
CA GLU A 145 -4.40 8.75 -8.70
C GLU A 145 -3.18 9.31 -9.43
N GLU A 146 -3.23 10.56 -9.88
CA GLU A 146 -2.12 11.23 -10.61
C GLU A 146 -1.54 10.41 -11.78
N GLY A 147 -2.38 9.61 -12.46
CA GLY A 147 -1.97 8.75 -13.58
C GLY A 147 -1.29 7.44 -13.17
N ARG A 148 -1.25 7.12 -11.87
CA ARG A 148 -0.77 5.84 -11.34
C ARG A 148 -1.94 5.02 -10.84
N LEU A 149 -1.89 3.70 -11.07
CA LEU A 149 -2.85 2.79 -10.46
C LEU A 149 -2.41 2.49 -9.03
N GLU A 150 -3.31 2.66 -8.08
CA GLU A 150 -3.09 2.32 -6.67
C GLU A 150 -4.11 1.30 -6.20
N VAL A 151 -3.71 0.41 -5.29
CA VAL A 151 -4.62 -0.43 -4.53
C VAL A 151 -4.63 0.00 -3.06
N ARG A 152 -5.83 -0.02 -2.48
CA ARG A 152 -6.06 0.20 -1.05
C ARG A 152 -6.94 -0.91 -0.50
N ASP A 153 -6.54 -1.45 0.65
CA ASP A 153 -7.41 -2.30 1.45
C ASP A 153 -8.49 -1.45 2.14
N LEU A 154 -9.75 -1.91 2.12
CA LEU A 154 -10.90 -1.19 2.70
C LEU A 154 -11.26 -1.67 4.11
N GLY A 155 -10.29 -2.25 4.84
CA GLY A 155 -10.51 -2.85 6.16
C GLY A 155 -11.02 -4.28 6.04
N SER A 156 -10.47 -5.03 5.10
CA SER A 156 -10.84 -6.42 4.88
C SER A 156 -10.39 -7.32 6.04
N ARG A 157 -11.01 -8.48 6.19
CA ARG A 157 -10.69 -9.42 7.29
C ARG A 157 -9.36 -10.15 7.07
N ASN A 158 -9.05 -10.50 5.82
CA ASN A 158 -7.88 -11.31 5.46
C ASN A 158 -6.76 -10.51 4.79
N GLY A 159 -6.97 -9.20 4.60
CA GLY A 159 -6.02 -8.30 3.96
C GLY A 159 -6.02 -8.43 2.44
N THR A 160 -5.61 -7.34 1.79
CA THR A 160 -5.23 -7.30 0.37
C THR A 160 -3.72 -7.46 0.27
N TRP A 161 -3.25 -8.45 -0.48
CA TRP A 161 -1.81 -8.75 -0.61
C TRP A 161 -1.30 -8.27 -1.97
N VAL A 162 -0.19 -7.55 -1.98
CA VAL A 162 0.47 -7.07 -3.20
C VAL A 162 1.79 -7.80 -3.36
N PHE A 163 1.95 -8.51 -4.48
CA PHE A 163 3.18 -9.26 -4.75
C PHE A 163 4.31 -8.32 -5.13
N LEU A 164 5.50 -8.62 -4.62
CA LEU A 164 6.71 -7.86 -4.91
C LEU A 164 7.18 -8.10 -6.35
N GLU A 165 7.55 -7.01 -7.01
CA GLU A 165 8.22 -7.02 -8.33
C GLU A 165 9.73 -6.76 -8.20
N GLY A 166 10.17 -6.37 -7.01
CA GLY A 166 11.56 -6.06 -6.70
C GLY A 166 11.79 -5.96 -5.19
N PRO A 167 13.00 -5.57 -4.78
CA PRO A 167 13.36 -5.43 -3.36
C PRO A 167 12.43 -4.44 -2.65
N TYR A 168 11.94 -4.82 -1.47
CA TYR A 168 11.01 -4.03 -0.67
C TYR A 168 11.60 -3.69 0.69
N ARG A 169 11.75 -2.40 0.99
CA ARG A 169 12.24 -1.94 2.30
C ARG A 169 11.16 -2.11 3.36
N LEU A 170 11.43 -2.96 4.35
CA LEU A 170 10.47 -3.27 5.42
C LEU A 170 10.27 -2.11 6.38
N THR A 171 9.01 -1.86 6.71
CA THR A 171 8.57 -0.82 7.64
C THR A 171 7.82 -1.42 8.83
N GLU A 172 7.84 -0.70 9.96
CA GLU A 172 7.24 -1.16 11.22
C GLU A 172 5.79 -1.60 11.04
N GLY A 173 5.50 -2.85 11.38
CA GLY A 173 4.16 -3.44 11.33
C GLY A 173 3.78 -4.08 9.99
N ASP A 174 4.71 -4.17 9.02
CA ASP A 174 4.43 -4.82 7.74
C ASP A 174 4.08 -6.30 7.95
N LEU A 175 3.06 -6.74 7.22
CA LEU A 175 2.70 -8.15 7.13
C LEU A 175 3.19 -8.68 5.79
N ILE A 176 3.90 -9.79 5.87
CA ILE A 176 4.58 -10.45 4.77
C ILE A 176 3.95 -11.82 4.59
N LEU A 177 3.60 -12.16 3.36
CA LEU A 177 3.14 -13.48 2.95
C LEU A 177 4.24 -14.18 2.15
N ILE A 178 4.70 -15.33 2.65
CA ILE A 178 5.70 -16.19 2.00
C ILE A 178 5.16 -17.62 2.05
N GLY A 179 4.84 -18.18 0.88
CA GLY A 179 4.05 -19.42 0.83
C GLY A 179 2.69 -19.21 1.51
N SER A 180 2.39 -20.01 2.55
CA SER A 180 1.18 -19.89 3.37
C SER A 180 1.45 -19.24 4.73
N GLN A 181 2.68 -18.78 4.97
CA GLN A 181 3.10 -18.19 6.22
C GLN A 181 2.90 -16.68 6.20
N ILE A 182 2.23 -16.16 7.23
CA ILE A 182 2.14 -14.72 7.48
C ILE A 182 3.16 -14.35 8.56
N MET A 183 4.00 -13.37 8.27
CA MET A 183 5.02 -12.86 9.18
C MET A 183 4.83 -11.38 9.40
N ARG A 184 4.98 -10.92 10.65
CA ARG A 184 4.94 -9.51 11.02
C ARG A 184 6.34 -8.99 11.27
N PHE A 185 6.70 -7.91 10.59
CA PHE A 185 7.94 -7.18 10.85
C PHE A 185 7.75 -6.16 11.97
N ARG A 186 8.71 -6.14 12.90
CA ARG A 186 8.77 -5.21 14.02
C ARG A 186 10.21 -4.74 14.23
N ARG A 187 10.44 -3.43 14.25
CA ARG A 187 11.63 -2.75 14.75
C ARG A 187 11.60 -2.71 16.27
N LEU A 188 12.70 -3.16 16.87
CA LEU A 188 12.91 -3.17 18.31
C LEU A 188 13.68 -1.93 18.78
N GLY A 189 14.32 -1.21 17.85
CA GLY A 189 15.20 -0.09 18.14
C GLY A 189 16.62 -0.56 18.48
N TYR A 190 17.57 0.38 18.55
CA TYR A 190 18.92 0.04 19.02
C TYR A 190 18.87 -0.21 20.53
N PRO A 191 19.41 -1.34 21.03
CA PRO A 191 19.62 -1.52 22.45
C PRO A 191 20.53 -0.39 22.92
N GLY A 192 20.05 0.36 23.90
CA GLY A 192 20.84 1.41 24.54
C GLY A 192 22.09 0.82 25.19
N PRO A 193 23.11 1.64 25.50
CA PRO A 193 24.28 1.18 26.24
C PRO A 193 23.84 0.49 27.53
N HIS A 194 24.36 -0.72 27.77
CA HIS A 194 24.11 -1.43 29.01
C HIS A 194 24.56 -0.56 30.19
N SER A 195 23.66 -0.28 31.13
CA SER A 195 24.04 0.37 32.38
C SER A 195 25.08 -0.50 33.09
N ALA A 196 26.20 0.10 33.52
CA ALA A 196 27.21 -0.61 34.29
C ALA A 196 26.54 -1.29 35.49
N GLU A 197 26.66 -2.61 35.58
CA GLU A 197 26.04 -3.37 36.67
C GLU A 197 26.71 -2.96 37.99
N ALA A 198 25.89 -2.54 38.96
CA ALA A 198 26.37 -2.00 40.23
C ALA A 198 27.19 -3.00 41.07
N ASP A 199 27.05 -4.30 40.81
CA ASP A 199 27.56 -5.39 41.65
C ASP A 199 28.86 -6.02 41.12
N ALA A 200 29.43 -5.55 40.00
CA ALA A 200 30.63 -6.11 39.35
C ALA A 200 30.58 -7.63 38.99
N THR A 201 29.48 -8.31 39.33
CA THR A 201 29.18 -9.69 38.97
C THR A 201 28.95 -9.77 37.46
N LYS A 202 29.91 -10.34 36.73
CA LYS A 202 29.80 -10.52 35.28
C LYS A 202 28.66 -11.50 34.96
N ARG A 203 27.74 -11.10 34.08
CA ARG A 203 26.77 -12.04 33.49
C ARG A 203 27.50 -13.15 32.73
N MET A 204 27.08 -14.39 32.98
CA MET A 204 27.46 -15.54 32.17
C MET A 204 26.66 -15.49 30.85
N GLY A 205 27.33 -15.48 29.70
CA GLY A 205 26.69 -15.43 28.38
C GLY A 205 27.61 -14.87 27.29
N SER A 206 27.18 -14.95 26.03
CA SER A 206 27.94 -14.36 24.92
C SER A 206 27.82 -12.84 24.93
N MET A 207 28.95 -12.15 24.74
CA MET A 207 29.02 -10.70 24.57
C MET A 207 28.85 -10.27 23.10
N THR A 208 28.51 -11.19 22.18
CA THR A 208 28.30 -10.88 20.75
C THR A 208 27.25 -9.79 20.60
N PRO A 209 27.63 -8.57 20.20
CA PRO A 209 26.71 -7.48 20.02
C PRO A 209 26.35 -7.46 18.55
N SER A 210 25.39 -8.28 18.14
CA SER A 210 24.53 -7.84 17.05
C SER A 210 23.26 -7.43 17.74
N ALA A 211 23.14 -6.13 18.01
CA ALA A 211 21.89 -5.55 18.46
C ALA A 211 20.77 -6.09 17.56
N ASP A 212 19.87 -6.91 18.11
CA ASP A 212 18.69 -7.33 17.40
C ASP A 212 17.77 -6.11 17.32
N ILE A 213 17.87 -5.38 16.21
CA ILE A 213 17.17 -4.10 16.03
C ILE A 213 15.80 -4.29 15.38
N ALA A 214 15.49 -5.49 14.91
CA ALA A 214 14.18 -5.88 14.41
C ALA A 214 13.91 -7.37 14.62
N SER A 215 12.68 -7.78 14.37
CA SER A 215 12.23 -9.17 14.45
C SER A 215 11.17 -9.46 13.40
N LEU A 216 11.10 -10.72 12.97
CA LEU A 216 9.96 -11.26 12.24
C LEU A 216 9.24 -12.25 13.13
N THR A 217 7.94 -12.02 13.33
CA THR A 217 7.06 -12.89 14.12
C THR A 217 6.10 -13.62 13.19
N GLN A 218 6.14 -14.94 13.18
CA GLN A 218 5.16 -15.76 12.46
C GLN A 218 3.80 -15.67 13.16
N LEU A 219 2.76 -15.42 12.37
CA LEU A 219 1.38 -15.38 12.82
C LEU A 219 0.64 -16.64 12.37
N ARG A 220 -0.16 -17.22 13.27
CA ARG A 220 -1.13 -18.26 12.93
C ARG A 220 -2.42 -17.64 12.42
N ALA A 221 -3.31 -18.47 11.87
CA ALA A 221 -4.62 -18.06 11.37
C ALA A 221 -5.53 -17.42 12.44
N ASP A 222 -5.31 -17.72 13.72
CA ASP A 222 -6.02 -17.10 14.85
C ASP A 222 -5.40 -15.76 15.29
N GLY A 223 -4.33 -15.31 14.63
CA GLY A 223 -3.58 -14.10 14.95
C GLY A 223 -2.56 -14.27 16.07
N SER A 224 -2.45 -15.45 16.68
CA SER A 224 -1.45 -15.73 17.71
C SER A 224 -0.05 -15.77 17.11
N SER A 225 0.94 -15.31 17.90
CA SER A 225 2.34 -15.46 17.55
C SER A 225 2.79 -16.91 17.75
N ARG A 226 3.59 -17.41 16.80
CA ARG A 226 4.26 -18.71 16.91
C ARG A 226 5.75 -18.50 17.16
N ASP A 227 6.53 -18.50 16.09
CA ASP A 227 7.98 -18.44 16.15
C ASP A 227 8.45 -17.01 15.82
N VAL A 228 9.56 -16.61 16.42
CA VAL A 228 10.16 -15.29 16.21
C VAL A 228 11.62 -15.47 15.85
N ILE A 229 12.04 -14.85 14.74
CA ILE A 229 13.45 -14.73 14.39
C ILE A 229 13.88 -13.27 14.59
N GLN A 230 15.04 -13.09 15.21
CA GLN A 230 15.64 -11.78 15.40
C GLN A 230 16.46 -11.40 14.18
N LEU A 231 16.38 -10.11 13.82
CA LEU A 231 17.09 -9.52 12.71
C LEU A 231 18.13 -8.53 13.26
N SER A 232 19.37 -8.79 12.88
CA SER A 232 20.53 -8.03 13.35
C SER A 232 21.26 -7.37 12.17
N PRO A 233 21.87 -6.19 12.34
CA PRO A 233 22.59 -5.52 11.27
C PRO A 233 23.73 -6.37 10.71
N GLY A 234 23.89 -6.37 9.39
CA GLY A 234 24.95 -7.11 8.70
C GLY A 234 24.73 -8.63 8.62
N ARG A 235 23.56 -9.13 9.04
CA ARG A 235 23.16 -10.52 8.86
C ARG A 235 21.93 -10.60 7.96
N ASP A 236 22.09 -11.29 6.85
CA ASP A 236 20.97 -11.69 6.00
C ASP A 236 20.27 -12.91 6.59
N VAL A 237 18.94 -12.95 6.46
CA VAL A 237 18.12 -14.07 6.91
C VAL A 237 17.43 -14.68 5.70
N HIS A 238 17.76 -15.94 5.43
CA HIS A 238 17.17 -16.69 4.34
C HIS A 238 15.96 -17.50 4.83
N ILE A 239 14.88 -17.47 4.05
CA ILE A 239 13.61 -18.11 4.36
C ILE A 239 13.26 -19.10 3.24
N GLY A 240 12.92 -20.33 3.60
CA GLY A 240 12.61 -21.35 2.61
C GLY A 240 12.03 -22.63 3.19
N ARG A 241 11.64 -23.55 2.32
CA ARG A 241 11.11 -24.86 2.70
C ARG A 241 12.19 -25.86 3.08
N GLU A 242 13.37 -25.75 2.46
CA GLU A 242 14.48 -26.71 2.61
C GLU A 242 15.81 -26.04 2.96
N ARG A 243 15.98 -24.76 2.59
CA ARG A 243 17.23 -24.00 2.76
C ARG A 243 16.94 -22.68 3.47
N GLY A 244 17.91 -22.23 4.26
CA GLY A 244 17.92 -20.93 4.91
C GLY A 244 17.98 -21.01 6.43
N ASP A 245 17.92 -19.86 7.08
CA ASP A 245 17.92 -19.69 8.52
C ASP A 245 16.55 -20.02 9.14
N TRP A 246 15.46 -19.74 8.41
CA TRP A 246 14.11 -20.02 8.86
C TRP A 246 13.40 -20.97 7.88
N ILE A 247 13.27 -22.23 8.31
CA ILE A 247 12.84 -23.34 7.46
C ILE A 247 11.39 -23.75 7.77
N PHE A 248 10.56 -23.87 6.74
CA PHE A 248 9.16 -24.31 6.83
C PHE A 248 8.91 -25.60 6.02
N PRO A 249 9.34 -26.78 6.52
CA PRO A 249 9.41 -28.00 5.74
C PRO A 249 8.04 -28.55 5.29
N TYR A 250 6.98 -28.20 6.03
CA TYR A 250 5.62 -28.69 5.81
C TYR A 250 4.76 -27.76 4.94
N ASP A 251 5.31 -26.65 4.44
CA ASP A 251 4.57 -25.71 3.60
C ASP A 251 4.82 -25.99 2.11
N PRO A 252 3.91 -26.67 1.39
CA PRO A 252 4.10 -27.02 -0.02
C PRO A 252 4.11 -25.80 -0.95
N SER A 253 3.54 -24.68 -0.51
CA SER A 253 3.50 -23.43 -1.26
C SER A 253 4.82 -22.65 -1.15
N MET A 254 5.76 -23.11 -0.33
CA MET A 254 7.07 -22.49 -0.17
C MET A 254 8.14 -23.15 -1.07
N SER A 255 8.89 -22.34 -1.82
CA SER A 255 10.10 -22.77 -2.53
C SER A 255 11.20 -23.26 -1.57
N ALA A 256 12.14 -24.07 -2.08
CA ALA A 256 13.28 -24.57 -1.29
C ALA A 256 14.07 -23.44 -0.62
N GLN A 257 14.39 -22.40 -1.38
CA GLN A 257 14.77 -21.06 -0.95
C GLN A 257 13.72 -20.11 -1.56
N HIS A 258 13.05 -19.31 -0.76
CA HIS A 258 11.88 -18.53 -1.18
C HIS A 258 12.14 -17.04 -1.13
N ALA A 259 12.68 -16.56 -0.03
CA ALA A 259 12.91 -15.14 0.17
C ALA A 259 14.14 -14.91 1.04
N THR A 260 14.74 -13.75 0.89
CA THR A 260 15.83 -13.27 1.74
C THR A 260 15.46 -11.92 2.33
N VAL A 261 15.69 -11.78 3.64
CA VAL A 261 15.64 -10.49 4.33
C VAL A 261 17.07 -10.02 4.48
N ARG A 262 17.47 -9.09 3.62
CA ARG A 262 18.81 -8.52 3.61
C ARG A 262 18.95 -7.41 4.62
N SER A 263 20.10 -7.31 5.25
CA SER A 263 20.44 -6.16 6.09
C SER A 263 21.22 -5.12 5.28
N GLU A 264 20.65 -3.93 5.11
CA GLU A 264 21.26 -2.82 4.36
C GLU A 264 21.28 -1.57 5.24
N ASP A 265 22.45 -1.08 5.64
CA ASP A 265 22.64 0.20 6.36
C ASP A 265 21.65 0.47 7.52
N ALA A 266 21.39 -0.56 8.35
CA ALA A 266 20.44 -0.58 9.48
C ALA A 266 18.94 -0.62 9.11
N ASP A 267 18.64 -0.84 7.84
CA ASP A 267 17.35 -1.25 7.32
C ASP A 267 17.33 -2.74 6.97
N PHE A 268 16.12 -3.23 6.73
CA PHE A 268 15.89 -4.58 6.24
C PHE A 268 15.13 -4.52 4.93
N VAL A 269 15.66 -5.19 3.92
CA VAL A 269 15.10 -5.24 2.59
C VAL A 269 14.68 -6.68 2.31
N LEU A 270 13.39 -6.87 2.05
CA LEU A 270 12.83 -8.14 1.67
C LEU A 270 12.98 -8.34 0.16
N VAL A 271 13.55 -9.48 -0.22
CA VAL A 271 13.82 -9.85 -1.61
C VAL A 271 13.18 -11.22 -1.87
N ASP A 272 12.45 -11.33 -2.98
CA ASP A 272 11.96 -12.62 -3.49
C ASP A 272 13.10 -13.33 -4.25
N ASP A 273 13.46 -14.53 -3.84
CA ASP A 273 14.54 -15.33 -4.45
C ASP A 273 14.02 -16.15 -5.63
N HIS A 274 13.31 -15.49 -6.56
CA HIS A 274 12.64 -16.12 -7.69
C HIS A 274 11.75 -17.30 -7.28
N SER A 275 10.96 -17.11 -6.23
CA SER A 275 10.08 -18.15 -5.72
C SER A 275 8.96 -18.51 -6.69
N ARG A 276 8.38 -19.69 -6.52
CA ARG A 276 7.31 -20.19 -7.40
C ARG A 276 6.03 -19.36 -7.27
N ASN A 277 5.68 -19.02 -6.04
CA ASN A 277 4.43 -18.34 -5.72
C ASN A 277 4.62 -16.83 -5.54
N GLY A 278 5.85 -16.37 -5.34
CA GLY A 278 6.17 -14.98 -5.06
C GLY A 278 6.03 -14.64 -3.58
N VAL A 279 6.57 -13.47 -3.23
CA VAL A 279 6.45 -12.86 -1.91
C VAL A 279 5.47 -11.69 -2.00
N ALA A 280 4.59 -11.53 -1.01
CA ALA A 280 3.63 -10.44 -0.98
C ALA A 280 3.63 -9.66 0.34
N ILE A 281 3.27 -8.38 0.26
CA ILE A 281 3.09 -7.47 1.40
C ILE A 281 1.60 -7.11 1.52
N ALA A 282 1.07 -7.08 2.74
CA ALA A 282 -0.29 -6.60 2.96
C ALA A 282 -0.37 -5.09 2.71
N ALA A 283 -1.37 -4.67 1.93
CA ALA A 283 -1.57 -3.28 1.58
C ALA A 283 -1.90 -2.43 2.82
N ARG A 284 -0.93 -1.59 3.21
CA ARG A 284 -1.06 -0.62 4.29
C ARG A 284 -1.14 0.79 3.71
N GLY A 285 -2.37 1.24 3.47
CA GLY A 285 -2.60 2.49 2.74
C GLY A 285 -2.59 2.24 1.23
N ALA A 286 -2.09 3.22 0.48
CA ALA A 286 -2.04 3.15 -0.98
C ALA A 286 -0.75 2.50 -1.45
N MET A 287 -0.86 1.44 -2.25
CA MET A 287 0.27 0.81 -2.92
C MET A 287 0.15 0.97 -4.42
N THR A 288 1.20 1.49 -5.06
CA THR A 288 1.24 1.63 -6.52
C THR A 288 1.35 0.27 -7.18
N LEU A 289 0.61 0.10 -8.28
CA LEU A 289 0.62 -1.06 -9.14
C LEU A 289 1.08 -0.67 -10.55
N GLN A 290 1.74 -1.60 -11.21
CA GLN A 290 2.25 -1.48 -12.57
C GLN A 290 1.61 -2.53 -13.48
N HIS A 291 1.93 -2.47 -14.77
CA HIS A 291 1.59 -3.55 -15.70
C HIS A 291 2.30 -4.84 -15.26
N GLY A 292 1.56 -5.94 -15.14
CA GLY A 292 2.06 -7.22 -14.68
C GLY A 292 1.97 -7.44 -13.16
N SER A 293 1.66 -6.40 -12.38
CA SER A 293 1.50 -6.53 -10.93
C SER A 293 0.47 -7.58 -10.56
N ARG A 294 0.71 -8.30 -9.46
CA ARG A 294 -0.21 -9.30 -8.93
C ARG A 294 -0.71 -8.85 -7.57
N ILE A 295 -2.00 -9.01 -7.36
CA ILE A 295 -2.65 -8.80 -6.07
C ILE A 295 -3.47 -10.03 -5.69
N MET A 296 -3.54 -10.35 -4.41
CA MET A 296 -4.40 -11.40 -3.88
C MET A 296 -5.42 -10.81 -2.92
N VAL A 297 -6.68 -11.14 -3.15
CA VAL A 297 -7.84 -10.69 -2.37
C VAL A 297 -8.71 -11.92 -2.08
N GLY A 298 -8.88 -12.24 -0.80
CA GLY A 298 -9.46 -13.53 -0.42
C GLY A 298 -8.59 -14.68 -0.95
N ASP A 299 -9.17 -15.61 -1.69
CA ASP A 299 -8.40 -16.67 -2.37
C ASP A 299 -8.09 -16.34 -3.86
N LYS A 300 -8.54 -15.18 -4.36
CA LYS A 300 -8.38 -14.79 -5.77
C LYS A 300 -7.05 -14.11 -6.01
N LEU A 301 -6.27 -14.64 -6.94
CA LEU A 301 -5.07 -14.00 -7.49
C LEU A 301 -5.43 -13.24 -8.78
N LEU A 302 -5.25 -11.93 -8.77
CA LEU A 302 -5.52 -11.05 -9.90
C LEU A 302 -4.20 -10.46 -10.43
N ARG A 303 -3.99 -10.54 -11.74
CA ARG A 303 -2.90 -9.87 -12.45
C ARG A 303 -3.44 -8.61 -13.14
N ILE A 304 -2.68 -7.52 -13.04
CA ILE A 304 -2.99 -6.21 -13.61
C ILE A 304 -2.42 -6.14 -15.03
N GLU A 305 -3.27 -5.88 -16.01
CA GLU A 305 -2.87 -5.59 -17.39
C GLU A 305 -3.30 -4.15 -17.74
N LEU A 306 -2.30 -3.27 -17.92
CA LEU A 306 -2.51 -1.87 -18.31
C LEU A 306 -2.34 -1.69 -19.84
N PRO A 307 -3.13 -0.81 -20.48
CA PRO A 307 -2.97 -0.47 -21.90
C PRO A 307 -1.59 0.15 -22.16
N GLY A 308 -0.86 -0.37 -23.14
CA GLY A 308 0.47 0.12 -23.50
C GLY A 308 1.65 -0.43 -22.69
N GLY A 309 1.40 -1.36 -21.74
CA GLY A 309 2.48 -2.21 -21.23
C GLY A 309 2.82 -3.26 -22.29
N GLU A 310 4.01 -3.19 -22.88
CA GLU A 310 4.47 -4.16 -23.86
C GLU A 310 4.50 -5.56 -23.24
N GLY A 311 3.49 -6.37 -23.57
CA GLY A 311 3.57 -7.80 -23.42
C GLY A 311 4.64 -8.32 -24.38
N GLY A 312 5.77 -8.76 -23.84
CA GLY A 312 6.79 -9.52 -24.56
C GLY A 312 6.23 -10.85 -25.05
N GLY A 313 5.45 -10.80 -26.13
CA GLY A 313 5.10 -11.94 -26.96
C GLY A 313 6.36 -12.41 -27.68
N THR A 314 6.82 -13.59 -27.30
CA THR A 314 7.89 -14.37 -27.96
C THR A 314 7.90 -14.18 -29.47
N GLY A 315 9.02 -13.62 -29.95
CA GLY A 315 9.24 -13.29 -31.35
C GLY A 315 9.17 -14.52 -32.26
N GLY A 316 8.39 -14.39 -33.33
CA GLY A 316 8.60 -15.18 -34.53
C GLY A 316 10.00 -14.88 -35.07
N GLY A 317 10.88 -15.88 -35.05
CA GLY A 317 12.20 -15.78 -35.65
C GLY A 317 12.10 -15.54 -37.16
N PRO A 318 13.03 -14.77 -37.75
CA PRO A 318 13.07 -14.58 -39.19
C PRO A 318 13.43 -15.89 -39.88
N MET A 319 12.57 -16.32 -40.80
CA MET A 319 12.86 -17.38 -41.75
C MET A 319 13.92 -16.85 -42.73
N LEU A 320 15.16 -17.31 -42.56
CA LEU A 320 16.22 -17.12 -43.55
C LEU A 320 15.99 -18.12 -44.69
N ALA A 321 15.83 -17.57 -45.89
CA ALA A 321 15.91 -18.27 -47.17
C ALA A 321 17.37 -18.53 -47.57
#